data_AF-A0A0Q5A8X8-F1
#
_entry.id   AF-A0A0Q5A8X8-F1
#
_cell.length_a   1.000
_cell.length_b   1.000
_cell.length_c   1.000
_cell.angle_alpha   90.00
_cell.angle_beta   90.00
_cell.angle_gamma   90.00
#
_symmetry.space_group_name_H-M   'P 1'
#
loop_
_entity.id
_entity.type
_entity.pdbx_description
1 polymer ?
#
loop_
_entity_poly.entity_id
_entity_poly.type
_entity_poly.pdbx_seq_one_letter_code
_entity_poly.pdbx_strand_id
1 'polypeptide(L)' 'MSDNNGTLFRRGGTVRFVRWVSSRDGGWAPEIIHGRYLERDDAGWLVEIGGTATVLSKDDWAVFR' A
#
# COMPACT_ATOMS: atom_id res chain seq x y z
N MET A 1 12.47 -11.92 -13.54
CA MET A 1 13.15 -11.79 -12.24
C MET A 1 12.05 -11.85 -11.20
N SER A 2 12.07 -12.85 -10.33
CA SER A 2 11.02 -13.04 -9.33
C SER A 2 11.43 -12.29 -8.06
N ASP A 3 10.74 -11.19 -7.79
CA ASP A 3 10.90 -10.41 -6.56
C ASP A 3 10.44 -11.25 -5.36
N ASN A 4 11.35 -12.04 -4.80
CA ASN A 4 11.11 -12.96 -3.68
C ASN A 4 10.94 -12.27 -2.32
N ASN A 5 10.76 -10.94 -2.29
CA ASN A 5 10.48 -10.20 -1.06
C ASN A 5 8.97 -9.96 -0.85
N GLY A 6 8.13 -10.71 -1.57
CA GLY A 6 6.71 -10.46 -1.68
C GLY A 6 5.91 -10.97 -0.50
N THR A 7 5.54 -10.10 0.45
CA THR A 7 4.40 -10.36 1.32
C THR A 7 3.17 -10.63 0.44
N LEU A 8 2.82 -11.90 0.26
CA LEU A 8 1.67 -12.33 -0.54
C LEU A 8 0.42 -12.23 0.34
N PHE A 9 -0.41 -11.23 0.08
CA PHE A 9 -1.72 -11.09 0.71
C PHE A 9 -2.76 -11.93 0.00
N ARG A 10 -3.75 -12.41 0.74
CA ARG A 10 -4.92 -13.05 0.12
C ARG A 10 -5.69 -12.00 -0.66
N ARG A 11 -5.95 -12.24 -1.95
CA ARG A 11 -6.87 -11.43 -2.76
C ARG A 11 -8.22 -11.33 -2.07
N GLY A 12 -8.75 -10.12 -1.93
CA GLY A 12 -9.96 -9.82 -1.19
C GLY A 12 -9.77 -9.58 0.32
N GLY A 13 -8.57 -9.80 0.86
CA GLY A 13 -8.25 -9.48 2.25
C GLY A 13 -8.02 -8.00 2.48
N THR A 14 -8.38 -7.52 3.67
CA THR A 14 -8.04 -6.15 4.10
C THR A 14 -6.57 -6.09 4.49
N VAL A 15 -5.86 -5.11 3.95
CA VAL A 15 -4.44 -4.87 4.19
C VAL A 15 -4.24 -3.41 4.58
N ARG A 16 -3.26 -3.16 5.47
CA ARG A 16 -2.89 -1.82 5.94
C ARG A 16 -1.64 -1.34 5.22
N PHE A 17 -1.76 -0.18 4.59
CA PHE A 17 -0.68 0.53 3.91
C PHE A 17 -0.35 1.81 4.68
N VAL A 18 0.93 2.13 4.76
CA VAL A 18 1.42 3.32 5.46
C VAL A 18 2.43 4.04 4.58
N ARG A 19 2.31 5.35 4.45
CA ARG A 19 3.38 6.22 3.95
C ARG A 19 3.65 7.35 4.93
N TRP A 20 4.85 7.91 4.88
CA TRP A 20 5.18 9.11 5.64
C TRP A 20 5.04 10.33 4.73
N VAL A 21 4.28 11.32 5.18
CA VAL A 21 4.11 12.59 4.46
C VAL A 21 4.68 13.72 5.30
N SER A 22 5.40 14.64 4.65
CA SER A 22 5.91 15.83 5.31
C SER A 22 4.74 16.72 5.73
N SER A 23 4.69 17.11 7.00
CA SER A 23 3.70 18.05 7.51
C SER A 23 4.19 19.50 7.36
N ARG A 24 3.25 20.45 7.28
CA ARG A 24 3.55 21.87 7.05
C ARG A 24 4.37 22.52 8.17
N ASP A 25 4.37 21.93 9.35
CA ASP A 25 5.12 22.33 10.54
C ASP A 25 6.56 21.75 10.58
N GLY A 26 7.01 21.10 9.50
CA GLY A 26 8.36 20.54 9.38
C GLY A 26 8.52 19.14 9.99
N GLY A 27 7.42 18.52 10.42
CA GLY A 27 7.38 17.14 10.87
C GLY A 27 7.11 16.11 9.77
N TRP A 28 6.97 14.86 10.18
CA TRP A 28 6.46 13.77 9.36
C TRP A 28 5.24 13.17 10.04
N ALA A 29 4.17 12.99 9.29
CA ALA A 29 2.95 12.32 9.76
C ALA A 29 2.70 11.05 8.95
N PRO A 30 2.21 9.97 9.59
CA PRO A 30 1.84 8.77 8.85
C PRO A 30 0.48 8.97 8.19
N GLU A 31 0.40 8.68 6.90
CA GLU A 31 -0.87 8.44 6.22
C GLU A 31 -1.11 6.93 6.19
N ILE A 32 -2.31 6.53 6.62
CA ILE A 32 -2.68 5.12 6.74
C ILE A 32 -3.90 4.86 5.87
N ILE A 33 -3.81 3.84 5.03
CA ILE A 33 -4.92 3.36 4.22
C ILE A 33 -5.21 1.91 4.58
N HIS A 34 -6.49 1.59 4.74
CA HIS A 34 -6.98 0.22 4.71
C HIS A 34 -7.70 -0.01 3.40
N GLY A 35 -7.34 -1.09 2.72
CA GLY A 35 -8.00 -1.43 1.47
C GLY A 35 -7.98 -2.92 1.18
N ARG A 36 -8.84 -3.32 0.26
CA ARG A 36 -9.00 -4.72 -0.14
C ARG A 36 -7.96 -5.05 -1.20
N TYR A 37 -7.01 -5.92 -0.88
CA TYR A 37 -5.93 -6.29 -1.78
C TYR A 37 -6.46 -7.02 -3.02
N LEU A 38 -6.07 -6.57 -4.20
CA LEU A 38 -6.45 -7.20 -5.46
C LEU A 38 -5.28 -7.98 -6.07
N GLU A 39 -4.16 -7.29 -6.29
CA GLU A 39 -2.95 -7.84 -6.91
C GLU A 39 -1.73 -6.95 -6.62
N ARG A 40 -0.55 -7.46 -6.99
CA ARG A 40 0.72 -6.76 -6.89
C ARG A 40 1.50 -7.00 -8.17
N ASP A 41 2.17 -5.97 -8.63
CA ASP A 41 3.17 -6.03 -9.69
C ASP A 41 4.48 -5.36 -9.23
N ASP A 42 5.37 -5.10 -10.20
CA ASP A 42 6.65 -4.45 -9.95
C ASP A 42 6.50 -2.96 -9.59
N ALA A 43 5.36 -2.33 -9.86
CA ALA A 43 5.11 -0.93 -9.53
C ALA A 43 4.53 -0.76 -8.12
N GLY A 44 3.71 -1.72 -7.66
CA GLY A 44 3.13 -1.66 -6.33
C GLY A 44 1.94 -2.57 -6.13
N TRP A 45 0.99 -2.13 -5.31
CA TRP A 45 -0.21 -2.89 -4.96
C TRP A 45 -1.45 -2.26 -5.58
N LEU A 46 -2.25 -3.07 -6.27
CA LEU A 46 -3.61 -2.70 -6.65
C LEU A 46 -4.55 -3.03 -5.49
N VAL A 47 -5.27 -2.02 -5.02
CA VAL A 47 -6.09 -2.11 -3.81
C VAL A 47 -7.43 -1.42 -4.06
N GLU A 48 -8.53 -2.02 -3.63
CA GLU A 48 -9.82 -1.35 -3.65
C GLU A 48 -10.04 -0.55 -2.36
N ILE A 49 -10.30 0.75 -2.51
CA ILE A 49 -10.56 1.70 -1.42
C ILE A 49 -11.89 2.38 -1.72
N GLY A 50 -12.89 2.16 -0.86
CA GLY A 50 -14.23 2.75 -1.06
C GLY A 50 -14.93 2.36 -2.37
N GLY A 51 -14.59 1.18 -2.93
CA GLY A 51 -15.13 0.70 -4.22
C GLY A 51 -14.33 1.12 -5.45
N THR A 52 -13.26 1.91 -5.28
CA THR A 52 -12.37 2.33 -6.37
C THR A 52 -11.06 1.56 -6.31
N ALA A 53 -10.64 0.98 -7.44
CA ALA A 53 -9.32 0.36 -7.57
C ALA A 53 -8.24 1.44 -7.69
N THR A 54 -7.25 1.39 -6.81
CA THR A 54 -6.18 2.37 -6.65
C THR A 54 -4.84 1.64 -6.60
N VAL A 55 -3.86 2.14 -7.35
CA VAL A 55 -2.47 1.65 -7.26
C VAL A 55 -1.74 2.43 -6.18
N LEU A 56 -1.17 1.71 -5.22
CA LEU A 56 -0.25 2.24 -4.22
C LEU A 56 1.18 1.87 -4.62
N SER A 57 2.00 2.86 -4.94
CA SER A 57 3.40 2.66 -5.36
C SER A 57 4.24 2.04 -4.25
N LYS A 58 5.11 1.09 -4.61
CA LYS A 58 6.11 0.50 -3.69
C LYS A 58 7.16 1.48 -3.20
N ASP A 59 7.37 2.57 -3.93
CA ASP A 59 8.36 3.59 -3.59
C ASP A 59 7.82 4.56 -2.52
N ASP A 60 6.50 4.71 -2.46
CA ASP A 60 5.83 5.63 -1.53
C ASP A 60 5.23 4.91 -0.32
N TRP A 61 4.72 3.69 -0.51
CA TRP A 61 3.95 2.97 0.49
C TRP A 61 4.70 1.76 1.02
N ALA A 62 4.69 1.63 2.35
CA ALA A 62 5.00 0.39 3.04
C ALA A 62 3.71 -0.36 3.37
N VAL A 63 3.82 -1.68 3.55
CA VAL A 63 2.70 -2.54 3.92
C VAL A 63 3.02 -3.28 5.21
N PHE A 64 2.05 -3.32 6.13
CA PHE A 64 2.18 -3.96 7.44
C PHE A 64 1.16 -5.08 7.63
N ARG A 65 1.55 -6.13 8.36
CA ARG A 65 0.71 -7.27 8.76
C ARG A 65 0.30 -7.16 10.22
#